data_AF-A0A3M2F690-F1
#
_entry.id   AF-A0A3M2F690-F1
#
_cell.length_a   1.000
_cell.length_b   1.000
_cell.length_c   1.000
_cell.angle_alpha   90.00
_cell.angle_beta   90.00
_cell.angle_gamma   90.00
#
_symmetry.space_group_name_H-M   'P 1'
#
loop_
_entity.id
_entity.type
_entity.pdbx_description
1 polymer ?
#
loop_
_entity_poly.entity_id
_entity_poly.type
_entity_poly.pdbx_seq_one_letter_code
_entity_poly.pdbx_strand_id
1 'polypeptide(L)' 'MSTPADSLREHSPPHAYEAERAVLGGIMLDPEALERLEGSLQPEHFYVEANARIFAAILAL' A
#
# COMPACT_ATOMS: atom_id res chain seq x y z
N MET A 1 28.98 7.52 17.78
CA MET A 1 27.94 8.42 18.29
C MET A 1 26.92 8.58 17.18
N SER A 2 25.83 7.82 17.22
CA SER A 2 24.71 7.98 16.28
C SER A 2 23.96 9.25 16.65
N THR A 3 23.70 10.12 15.69
CA THR A 3 22.98 11.38 15.85
C THR A 3 21.51 11.11 16.16
N PRO A 4 20.81 12.01 16.89
CA PRO A 4 19.40 11.84 17.27
C PRO A 4 18.42 11.74 16.08
N ALA A 5 18.88 12.06 14.87
CA ALA A 5 18.10 11.90 13.63
C ALA A 5 18.00 10.43 13.15
N ASP A 6 18.91 9.54 13.55
CA ASP A 6 18.84 8.12 13.18
C ASP A 6 17.72 7.38 13.92
N SER A 7 17.45 7.76 15.17
CA SER A 7 16.42 7.15 16.03
C SER A 7 14.99 7.35 15.51
N LEU A 8 14.74 8.37 14.68
CA LEU A 8 13.42 8.63 14.08
C LEU A 8 13.10 7.69 12.91
N ARG A 9 14.12 7.12 12.24
CA ARG A 9 13.93 6.13 11.18
C ARG A 9 13.65 4.72 11.72
N GLU A 10 14.01 4.48 12.97
CA GLU A 10 13.94 3.18 13.64
C GLU A 10 12.52 2.81 14.12
N HIS A 11 11.56 3.75 14.06
CA HIS A 11 10.21 3.59 14.62
C HIS A 11 9.06 3.58 13.61
N SER A 12 9.34 3.55 12.30
CA SER A 12 8.25 3.38 11.34
C SER A 12 7.70 1.95 11.42
N PRO A 13 6.38 1.74 11.56
CA PRO A 13 5.79 0.41 11.48
C PRO A 13 6.26 -0.31 10.20
N PRO A 14 6.41 -1.64 10.23
CA PRO A 14 6.85 -2.39 9.07
C PRO A 14 5.85 -2.19 7.92
N HIS A 15 6.35 -1.71 6.78
CA HIS A 15 5.57 -1.45 5.57
C HIS A 15 6.47 -1.60 4.33
N ALA A 16 5.85 -1.72 3.15
CA ALA A 16 6.56 -1.87 1.88
C ALA A 16 5.96 -0.93 0.83
N TYR A 17 6.43 0.32 0.81
CA TYR A 17 5.89 1.37 -0.06
C TYR A 17 5.87 0.99 -1.56
N GLU A 18 6.96 0.40 -2.05
CA GLU A 18 7.04 -0.03 -3.46
C GLU A 18 6.12 -1.22 -3.76
N ALA A 19 5.87 -2.10 -2.80
CA ALA A 19 4.94 -3.22 -2.98
C ALA A 19 3.50 -2.71 -3.11
N GLU A 20 3.09 -1.74 -2.28
CA GLU A 20 1.77 -1.11 -2.39
C GLU A 20 1.55 -0.49 -3.78
N ARG A 21 2.54 0.25 -4.28
CA ARG A 21 2.48 0.85 -5.63
C ARG A 21 2.43 -0.21 -6.73
N ALA A 22 3.17 -1.30 -6.59
CA ALA A 22 3.17 -2.40 -7.55
C ALA A 22 1.81 -3.10 -7.61
N VAL A 23 1.14 -3.29 -6.47
CA VAL A 23 -0.22 -3.86 -6.42
C VAL A 23 -1.20 -2.96 -7.17
N LEU A 24 -1.20 -1.66 -6.85
CA LEU A 24 -2.10 -0.70 -7.52
C LEU A 24 -1.85 -0.65 -9.04
N GLY A 25 -0.58 -0.57 -9.45
CA GLY A 25 -0.21 -0.59 -10.86
C GLY A 25 -0.61 -1.89 -11.56
N GLY A 26 -0.45 -3.02 -10.88
CA GLY A 26 -0.87 -4.33 -11.39
C GLY A 26 -2.37 -4.39 -11.69
N ILE A 27 -3.20 -3.91 -10.77
CA ILE A 27 -4.67 -3.86 -10.97
C ILE A 27 -5.05 -2.89 -12.10
N MET A 28 -4.38 -1.75 -12.21
CA MET A 28 -4.63 -0.78 -13.29
C MET A 28 -4.27 -1.32 -14.68
N LEU A 29 -3.29 -2.23 -14.77
CA LEU A 29 -2.88 -2.87 -16.01
C LEU A 29 -3.74 -4.08 -16.37
N ASP A 30 -4.09 -4.88 -15.36
CA ASP A 30 -4.90 -6.10 -15.47
C ASP A 30 -6.04 -6.03 -14.44
N PRO A 31 -7.24 -5.57 -14.84
CA PRO A 31 -8.39 -5.50 -13.93
C PRO A 31 -8.78 -6.84 -13.31
N GLU A 32 -8.51 -7.97 -13.99
CA GLU A 32 -8.79 -9.31 -13.47
C GLU A 32 -7.88 -9.68 -12.27
N ALA A 33 -6.76 -8.96 -12.09
CA ALA A 33 -5.93 -9.11 -10.90
C ALA A 33 -6.66 -8.71 -9.61
N LEU A 34 -7.69 -7.87 -9.70
CA LEU A 34 -8.50 -7.46 -8.54
C LEU A 34 -9.27 -8.64 -7.94
N GLU A 35 -9.82 -9.52 -8.78
CA GLU A 35 -10.58 -10.71 -8.34
C GLU A 35 -9.73 -11.63 -7.46
N ARG A 36 -8.43 -11.73 -7.76
CA ARG A 36 -7.48 -12.55 -6.99
C ARG A 36 -7.20 -12.00 -5.60
N LEU A 37 -7.52 -10.72 -5.36
CA LEU A 37 -7.29 -10.02 -4.11
C LEU A 37 -8.54 -9.93 -3.23
N GLU A 38 -9.70 -10.32 -3.76
CA GLU A 38 -10.99 -10.24 -3.06
C GLU A 38 -10.93 -10.95 -1.70
N GLY A 39 -11.38 -10.26 -0.65
CA GLY A 39 -11.36 -10.75 0.73
C GLY A 39 -9.98 -10.79 1.41
N SER A 40 -8.87 -10.61 0.67
CA SER A 40 -7.51 -10.64 1.24
C SER A 40 -6.90 -9.24 1.42
N LEU A 41 -7.27 -8.29 0.57
CA LEU A 41 -6.77 -6.92 0.62
C LEU A 41 -7.92 -5.93 0.76
N GLN A 42 -7.83 -5.05 1.76
CA GLN A 42 -8.77 -3.96 2.02
C GLN A 42 -8.01 -2.62 1.96
N PRO A 43 -8.68 -1.49 1.66
CA PRO A 43 -8.05 -0.18 1.64
C PRO A 43 -7.28 0.13 2.93
N GLU A 44 -7.79 -0.28 4.08
CA GLU A 44 -7.23 -0.04 5.41
C GLU A 44 -5.93 -0.82 5.66
N HIS A 45 -5.60 -1.80 4.81
CA HIS A 45 -4.34 -2.56 4.90
C HIS A 45 -3.15 -1.81 4.30
N PHE A 46 -3.39 -0.77 3.49
CA PHE A 46 -2.32 0.08 2.98
C PHE A 46 -1.79 0.99 4.09
N TYR A 47 -0.47 1.04 4.24
CA TYR A 47 0.17 1.95 5.18
C TYR A 47 0.14 3.38 4.64
N VAL A 48 0.35 3.57 3.33
CA VAL A 48 0.27 4.90 2.74
C VAL A 48 -1.16 5.26 2.41
N GLU A 49 -1.67 6.29 3.09
CA GLU A 49 -3.06 6.75 2.95
C GLU A 49 -3.44 7.09 1.49
N ALA A 50 -2.51 7.67 0.72
CA ALA A 50 -2.76 7.94 -0.70
C ALA A 50 -3.03 6.65 -1.49
N ASN A 51 -2.30 5.57 -1.19
CA ASN A 51 -2.48 4.27 -1.83
C ASN A 51 -3.81 3.63 -1.41
N ALA A 52 -4.17 3.73 -0.12
CA ALA A 52 -5.46 3.29 0.39
C ALA A 52 -6.64 3.94 -0.38
N ARG A 53 -6.58 5.26 -0.57
CA ARG A 53 -7.61 6.02 -1.30
C ARG A 53 -7.72 5.61 -2.76
N ILE A 54 -6.58 5.32 -3.42
CA ILE A 54 -6.58 4.82 -4.80
C ILE A 54 -7.24 3.43 -4.87
N PHE A 55 -6.89 2.52 -3.97
CA PHE A 55 -7.51 1.20 -3.93
C PHE A 55 -9.02 1.27 -3.69
N ALA A 56 -9.46 2.11 -2.74
CA ALA A 56 -10.89 2.34 -2.49
C ALA A 56 -11.63 2.89 -3.72
N ALA A 57 -11.00 3.78 -4.48
CA ALA A 57 -11.58 4.29 -5.73
C ALA A 57 -11.67 3.19 -6.80
N ILE A 58 -10.68 2.31 -6.91
CA ILE A 58 -10.73 1.14 -7.81
C ILE A 58 -11.91 0.22 -7.46
N LEU A 59 -12.15 -0.04 -6.17
CA LEU A 59 -13.26 -0.88 -5.71
C LEU A 59 -14.66 -0.27 -5.94
N ALA A 60 -14.74 1.04 -6.16
CA ALA A 60 -16.00 1.76 -6.34
C ALA A 60 -16.45 1.88 -7.82
N LEU A 61 -15.66 1.34 -8.75
CA LEU A 61 -15.96 1.30 -10.20
C LEU A 61 -16.84 0.10 -10.54
#